data_AF-A0A101JJK5-F1
#
_entry.id   AF-A0A101JJK5-F1
#
_cell.length_a   1.000
_cell.length_b   1.000
_cell.length_c   1.000
_cell.angle_alpha   90.00
_cell.angle_beta   90.00
_cell.angle_gamma   90.00
#
_symmetry.space_group_name_H-M   'P 1'
#
loop_
_entity.id
_entity.type
_entity.pdbx_description
1 polymer ?
#
loop_
_entity_poly.entity_id
_entity_poly.type
_entity_poly.pdbx_seq_one_letter_code
_entity_poly.pdbx_strand_id
1 'polypeptide(L)'
;MDMLTRVVAAAVGVIAGAGFGVCPAPAVAADCQPGDCVTPGAADAVRQPIPYIYVGVSKYPCGALQSRQVDRTEVALSVSNRSRVPLILYWRTTLGSRDSARALPPGSSVSYTSYRGHAWEVASSTGTCLSQFVITDDSTRAVITYS
;
A
#
# COMPACT_ATOMS: atom_id res chain seq x y z
N MET A 1 2.48 60.99 8.84
CA MET A 1 3.27 60.75 10.07
C MET A 1 2.29 60.26 11.11
N ASP A 2 2.67 59.17 11.79
CA ASP A 2 1.95 58.42 12.83
C ASP A 2 0.72 57.59 12.46
N MET A 3 0.89 56.26 12.55
CA MET A 3 -0.15 55.34 13.05
C MET A 3 0.49 54.08 13.65
N LEU A 4 0.64 54.13 14.98
CA LEU A 4 0.30 53.10 15.97
C LEU A 4 0.69 51.64 15.71
N THR A 5 1.81 51.25 16.32
CA THR A 5 2.21 49.90 16.70
C THR A 5 1.16 49.24 17.61
N ARG A 6 0.66 48.06 17.22
CA ARG A 6 -0.07 47.15 18.13
C ARG A 6 0.74 45.87 18.35
N VAL A 7 1.13 45.69 19.61
CA VAL A 7 1.70 44.46 20.18
C VAL A 7 0.54 43.53 20.55
N VAL A 8 0.61 42.25 20.17
CA VAL A 8 -0.21 41.19 20.80
C VAL A 8 0.72 40.06 21.23
N ALA A 9 0.63 39.75 22.51
CA ALA A 9 1.48 38.85 23.26
C ALA A 9 1.24 37.37 22.92
N ALA A 10 2.34 36.62 22.83
CA ALA A 10 2.34 35.17 22.82
C ALA A 10 2.16 34.66 24.26
N ALA A 11 1.09 33.89 24.51
CA ALA A 11 0.92 33.16 25.76
C ALA A 11 1.74 31.86 25.71
N VAL A 12 2.85 31.85 26.45
CA VAL A 12 3.66 30.66 26.73
C VAL A 12 3.05 29.94 27.93
N GLY A 13 2.40 28.81 27.68
CA GLY A 13 1.95 27.90 28.74
C GLY A 13 3.03 26.86 29.03
N VAL A 14 3.76 27.04 30.13
CA VAL A 14 4.62 26.00 30.72
C VAL A 14 3.76 25.20 31.69
N ILE A 15 3.56 23.91 31.43
CA ILE A 15 3.01 22.97 32.43
C ILE A 15 4.15 22.04 32.83
N ALA A 16 4.73 22.32 33.99
CA ALA A 16 5.63 21.42 34.69
C ALA A 16 4.78 20.42 35.50
N GLY A 17 4.71 19.18 35.04
CA GLY A 17 4.10 18.06 35.76
C GLY A 17 5.15 16.98 36.01
N ALA A 18 5.77 17.00 37.19
CA ALA A 18 6.54 15.89 37.70
C ALA A 18 5.58 14.80 38.21
N GLY A 19 5.71 13.59 37.68
CA GLY A 19 4.92 12.43 38.08
C GLY A 19 5.54 11.16 37.53
N PHE A 20 6.62 10.69 38.16
CA PHE A 20 7.12 9.33 37.96
C PHE A 20 6.17 8.36 38.67
N GLY A 21 5.02 8.12 38.02
CA GLY A 21 4.12 7.02 38.35
C GLY A 21 4.58 5.78 37.61
N VAL A 22 5.08 4.81 38.36
CA VAL A 22 5.36 3.45 37.91
C VAL A 22 4.06 2.88 37.31
N CYS A 23 4.01 2.63 36.00
CA CYS A 23 2.92 1.84 35.44
C CYS A 23 3.18 0.36 35.78
N PRO A 24 2.34 -0.30 36.59
CA PRO A 24 2.37 -1.76 36.64
C PRO A 24 1.94 -2.30 35.28
N ALA A 25 2.72 -3.25 34.75
CA ALA A 25 2.36 -4.03 33.58
C ALA A 25 0.98 -4.67 33.77
N PRO A 26 0.13 -4.76 32.73
CA PRO A 26 -1.04 -5.62 32.80
C PRO A 26 -0.59 -7.08 32.79
N ALA A 27 -0.51 -7.69 33.97
CA ALA A 27 -0.56 -9.13 34.12
C ALA A 27 -2.01 -9.58 33.85
N VAL A 28 -2.28 -9.96 32.60
CA VAL A 28 -3.41 -10.83 32.25
C VAL A 28 -2.88 -12.07 31.55
N ALA A 29 -2.10 -12.87 32.30
CA ALA A 29 -2.08 -14.31 32.05
C ALA A 29 -3.41 -14.84 32.59
N ALA A 30 -4.44 -14.77 31.74
CA ALA A 30 -5.67 -15.49 31.99
C ALA A 30 -5.35 -16.98 32.05
N ASP A 31 -5.75 -17.61 33.15
CA ASP A 31 -5.93 -19.04 33.30
C ASP A 31 -6.62 -19.60 32.06
N CYS A 32 -5.83 -20.18 31.16
CA CYS A 32 -6.33 -20.91 30.02
C CYS A 32 -6.53 -22.34 30.48
N GLN A 33 -7.75 -22.65 30.93
CA GLN A 33 -8.15 -23.99 31.32
C GLN A 33 -8.00 -24.94 30.11
N PRO A 34 -7.45 -26.16 30.28
CA PRO A 34 -7.27 -27.10 29.18
C PRO A 34 -8.64 -27.51 28.60
N GLY A 35 -9.06 -26.83 27.53
CA GLY A 35 -10.36 -27.05 26.88
C GLY A 35 -10.99 -25.80 26.24
N ASP A 36 -10.66 -24.59 26.72
CA ASP A 36 -11.43 -23.37 26.38
C ASP A 36 -10.62 -22.26 25.69
N CYS A 37 -9.34 -22.50 25.36
CA CYS A 37 -8.58 -21.57 24.53
C CYS A 37 -9.02 -21.73 23.07
N VAL A 38 -10.15 -21.12 22.71
CA VAL A 38 -10.50 -20.89 21.30
C VAL A 38 -9.40 -20.02 20.71
N THR A 39 -8.54 -20.66 19.92
CA THR A 39 -7.50 -19.98 19.14
C THR A 39 -8.18 -18.86 18.34
N PRO A 40 -7.68 -17.60 18.37
CA PRO A 40 -8.12 -16.59 17.43
C PRO A 40 -8.10 -17.19 16.03
N GLY A 41 -9.26 -17.16 15.41
CA GLY A 41 -9.63 -18.06 14.33
C GLY A 41 -8.57 -18.18 13.24
N ALA A 42 -8.48 -19.40 12.72
CA ALA A 42 -7.92 -19.77 11.43
C ALA A 42 -8.61 -18.99 10.28
N ALA A 43 -8.44 -17.67 10.25
CA ALA A 43 -8.74 -16.80 9.12
C ALA A 43 -7.49 -16.48 8.29
N ASP A 44 -6.31 -16.94 8.72
CA ASP A 44 -5.18 -17.21 7.83
C ASP A 44 -5.40 -18.56 7.15
N ALA A 45 -6.51 -18.68 6.42
CA ALA A 45 -6.46 -19.52 5.25
C ALA A 45 -5.32 -18.94 4.41
N VAL A 46 -4.18 -19.64 4.41
CA VAL A 46 -3.04 -19.38 3.53
C VAL A 46 -3.64 -19.21 2.15
N ARG A 47 -3.89 -17.95 1.75
CA ARG A 47 -4.37 -17.63 0.41
C ARG A 47 -3.24 -18.07 -0.46
N GLN A 48 -3.40 -19.26 -1.06
CA GLN A 48 -2.47 -19.79 -2.05
C GLN A 48 -2.13 -18.63 -2.97
N PRO A 49 -0.84 -18.24 -3.06
CA PRO A 49 -0.45 -17.10 -3.87
C PRO A 49 -0.93 -17.38 -5.28
N ILE A 50 -1.91 -16.60 -5.71
CA ILE A 50 -2.48 -16.68 -7.05
C ILE A 50 -1.32 -16.70 -8.05
N PRO A 51 -1.23 -17.65 -9.00
CA PRO A 51 -0.14 -17.66 -9.96
C PRO A 51 -0.10 -16.34 -10.74
N TYR A 52 1.09 -15.73 -10.83
CA TYR A 52 1.31 -14.51 -11.59
C TYR A 52 2.37 -14.73 -12.65
N ILE A 53 2.12 -14.24 -13.86
CA ILE A 53 3.15 -14.11 -14.90
C ILE A 53 3.53 -12.63 -14.97
N TYR A 54 4.81 -12.33 -14.72
CA TYR A 54 5.39 -10.99 -14.81
C TYR A 54 6.40 -10.96 -15.96
N VAL A 55 6.20 -10.07 -16.92
CA VAL A 55 7.18 -9.75 -17.97
C VAL A 55 7.50 -8.27 -17.86
N GLY A 56 8.80 -7.91 -17.89
CA GLY A 56 9.25 -6.52 -17.86
C GLY A 56 9.09 -5.78 -16.53
N VAL A 57 8.77 -6.49 -15.44
CA VAL A 57 8.54 -5.90 -14.11
C VAL A 57 9.18 -6.73 -13.00
N SER A 58 9.57 -6.06 -11.92
CA SER A 58 10.03 -6.70 -10.67
C SER A 58 8.93 -6.67 -9.62
N LYS A 59 8.68 -7.81 -8.96
CA LYS A 59 7.64 -7.96 -7.93
C LYS A 59 8.15 -7.49 -6.57
N TYR A 60 7.26 -6.83 -5.81
CA TYR A 60 7.50 -6.38 -4.45
C TYR A 60 6.37 -6.81 -3.51
N PRO A 61 6.67 -7.05 -2.22
CA PRO A 61 5.63 -7.21 -1.21
C PRO A 61 4.84 -5.91 -1.04
N CYS A 62 3.63 -6.01 -0.50
CA CYS A 62 2.84 -4.84 -0.16
C CYS A 62 3.55 -3.98 0.89
N GLY A 63 3.72 -2.68 0.60
CA GLY A 63 4.32 -1.75 1.53
C GLY A 63 4.38 -0.32 0.98
N ALA A 64 5.30 0.47 1.53
CA ALA A 64 5.54 1.85 1.15
C ALA A 64 6.38 1.95 -0.14
N LEU A 65 5.90 1.34 -1.23
CA LEU A 65 6.54 1.46 -2.54
C LEU A 65 6.14 2.79 -3.20
N GLN A 66 7.13 3.42 -3.84
CA GLN A 66 7.01 4.73 -4.48
C GLN A 66 7.58 4.64 -5.89
N SER A 67 6.97 5.36 -6.84
CA SER A 67 7.55 5.48 -8.18
C SER A 67 8.85 6.28 -8.13
N ARG A 68 9.85 5.82 -8.87
CA ARG A 68 11.07 6.57 -9.16
C ARG A 68 11.27 6.55 -10.66
N GLN A 69 10.73 7.55 -11.35
CA GLN A 69 10.91 7.66 -12.79
C GLN A 69 12.42 7.73 -13.08
N VAL A 70 12.95 6.67 -13.70
CA VAL A 70 14.37 6.56 -14.02
C VAL A 70 14.68 7.46 -15.22
N ASP A 71 13.80 7.42 -16.22
CA ASP A 71 13.85 8.28 -17.40
C ASP A 71 12.45 8.45 -18.03
N ARG A 72 12.39 9.10 -19.20
CA ARG A 72 11.15 9.35 -19.95
C ARG A 72 10.85 8.26 -20.98
N THR A 73 11.42 7.06 -20.83
CA THR A 73 11.11 5.95 -21.72
C THR A 73 9.71 5.44 -21.43
N GLU A 74 8.80 5.60 -22.38
CA GLU A 74 7.45 5.08 -22.30
C GLU A 74 7.45 3.55 -22.45
N VAL A 75 6.68 2.89 -21.58
CA VAL A 75 6.49 1.45 -21.55
C VAL A 75 5.00 1.16 -21.60
N ALA A 76 4.56 0.34 -22.55
CA ALA A 76 3.19 -0.14 -22.61
C ALA A 76 2.97 -1.23 -21.56
N LEU A 77 2.25 -0.90 -20.49
CA LEU A 77 1.85 -1.84 -19.46
C LEU A 77 0.51 -2.47 -19.82
N SER A 78 0.45 -3.79 -19.89
CA SER A 78 -0.77 -4.58 -20.08
C SER A 78 -1.03 -5.46 -18.87
N VAL A 79 -2.16 -5.27 -18.20
CA VAL A 79 -2.56 -6.03 -17.02
C VAL A 79 -3.84 -6.79 -17.33
N SER A 80 -3.81 -8.11 -17.12
CA SER A 80 -4.94 -9.03 -17.33
C SER A 80 -5.34 -9.67 -16.02
N ASN A 81 -6.62 -9.54 -15.66
CA ASN A 81 -7.22 -10.25 -14.55
C ASN A 81 -7.88 -11.52 -15.08
N ARG A 82 -7.27 -12.68 -14.82
CA ARG A 82 -7.84 -14.01 -15.09
C ARG A 82 -8.48 -14.66 -13.87
N SER A 83 -8.49 -13.98 -12.72
CA SER A 83 -9.20 -14.48 -11.55
C SER A 83 -10.69 -14.28 -11.66
N ARG A 84 -11.41 -14.94 -10.75
CA ARG A 84 -12.87 -14.83 -10.60
C ARG A 84 -13.30 -13.60 -9.79
N VAL A 85 -12.35 -12.83 -9.25
CA VAL A 85 -12.64 -11.68 -8.39
C VAL A 85 -12.23 -10.37 -9.07
N PRO A 86 -12.99 -9.28 -8.87
CA PRO A 86 -12.59 -7.97 -9.37
C PRO A 86 -11.34 -7.46 -8.63
N LEU A 87 -10.46 -6.80 -9.37
CA LEU A 87 -9.25 -6.17 -8.87
C LEU A 87 -9.28 -4.67 -9.13
N ILE A 88 -8.41 -3.93 -8.45
CA ILE A 88 -8.16 -2.52 -8.72
C ILE A 88 -6.66 -2.36 -8.94
N LEU A 89 -6.30 -1.71 -10.04
CA LEU A 89 -4.94 -1.33 -10.34
C LEU A 89 -4.72 0.13 -9.95
N TYR A 90 -3.66 0.40 -9.19
CA TYR A 90 -3.24 1.75 -8.79
C TYR A 90 -1.82 2.03 -9.28
N TRP A 91 -1.59 3.23 -9.79
CA TRP A 91 -0.25 3.78 -9.87
C TRP A 91 0.17 4.29 -8.49
N ARG A 92 1.40 4.02 -8.06
CA ARG A 92 1.97 4.61 -6.84
C ARG A 92 2.72 5.87 -7.23
N THR A 93 2.33 7.01 -6.70
CA THR A 93 3.00 8.28 -7.01
C THR A 93 4.45 8.29 -6.50
N THR A 94 5.20 9.34 -6.82
CA THR A 94 6.56 9.57 -6.29
C THR A 94 6.57 9.80 -4.77
N LEU A 95 5.44 10.19 -4.19
CA LEU A 95 5.25 10.29 -2.74
C LEU A 95 4.78 8.96 -2.11
N GLY A 96 4.51 7.95 -2.93
CA GLY A 96 3.99 6.66 -2.49
C GLY A 96 2.49 6.65 -2.22
N SER A 97 1.72 7.65 -2.65
CA SER A 97 0.26 7.60 -2.54
C SER A 97 -0.33 6.76 -3.68
N ARG A 98 -1.54 6.21 -3.50
CA ARG A 98 -2.30 5.58 -4.60
C ARG A 98 -2.90 6.65 -5.50
N ASP A 99 -2.80 6.45 -6.81
CA ASP A 99 -3.42 7.29 -7.83
C ASP A 99 -3.87 6.45 -9.04
N SER A 100 -4.61 7.06 -9.98
CA SER A 100 -5.02 6.47 -11.25
C SER A 100 -5.70 5.10 -11.11
N ALA A 101 -6.61 5.00 -10.14
CA ALA A 101 -7.34 3.78 -9.82
C ALA A 101 -8.18 3.29 -11.02
N ARG A 102 -8.03 2.02 -11.40
CA ARG A 102 -8.87 1.41 -12.43
C ARG A 102 -9.33 0.03 -12.03
N ALA A 103 -10.64 -0.16 -12.14
CA ALA A 103 -11.25 -1.45 -11.97
C ALA A 103 -10.80 -2.40 -13.08
N LEU A 104 -10.48 -3.62 -12.69
CA LEU A 104 -10.12 -4.71 -13.57
C LEU A 104 -11.05 -5.89 -13.29
N PRO A 105 -12.23 -5.95 -13.96
CA PRO A 105 -13.17 -7.05 -13.80
C PRO A 105 -12.54 -8.44 -14.07
N PRO A 106 -13.15 -9.52 -13.55
CA PRO A 106 -12.77 -10.88 -13.92
C PRO A 106 -12.72 -11.09 -15.44
N GLY A 107 -11.66 -11.75 -15.92
CA GLY A 107 -11.43 -12.04 -17.35
C GLY A 107 -11.03 -10.83 -18.21
N SER A 108 -10.91 -9.63 -17.65
CA SER A 108 -10.62 -8.41 -18.42
C SER A 108 -9.12 -8.09 -18.51
N SER A 109 -8.77 -7.23 -19.47
CA SER A 109 -7.43 -6.66 -19.58
C SER A 109 -7.50 -5.15 -19.75
N VAL A 110 -6.50 -4.44 -19.24
CA VAL A 110 -6.32 -3.00 -19.41
C VAL A 110 -4.89 -2.71 -19.85
N SER A 111 -4.73 -1.64 -20.61
CA SER A 111 -3.43 -1.15 -21.04
C SER A 111 -3.22 0.30 -20.60
N TYR A 112 -1.96 0.63 -20.34
CA TYR A 112 -1.49 1.94 -19.88
C TYR A 112 -0.16 2.29 -20.56
N THR A 113 0.04 3.57 -20.80
CA THR A 113 1.38 4.12 -20.95
C THR A 113 1.94 4.42 -19.56
N SER A 114 3.09 3.86 -19.24
CA SER A 114 3.81 4.08 -17.99
C SER A 114 5.29 4.37 -18.31
N TYR A 115 6.12 4.58 -17.29
CA TYR A 115 7.54 4.82 -17.46
C TYR A 115 8.38 3.86 -16.63
N ARG A 116 9.65 3.71 -17.01
CA ARG A 116 10.61 2.92 -16.25
C ARG A 116 10.77 3.47 -14.83
N GLY A 117 10.74 2.56 -13.86
CA GLY A 117 10.75 2.87 -12.44
C GLY A 117 9.40 3.32 -11.86
N HIS A 118 8.33 3.33 -12.66
CA HIS A 118 6.98 3.45 -12.11
C HIS A 118 6.61 2.21 -11.31
N ALA A 119 6.09 2.46 -10.12
CA ALA A 119 5.54 1.48 -9.21
C ALA A 119 4.02 1.40 -9.36
N TRP A 120 3.51 0.18 -9.37
CA TRP A 120 2.10 -0.12 -9.52
C TRP A 120 1.67 -1.12 -8.45
N GLU A 121 0.40 -1.06 -8.09
CA GLU A 121 -0.19 -1.90 -7.06
C GLU A 121 -1.47 -2.54 -7.57
N VAL A 122 -1.57 -3.85 -7.36
CA VAL A 122 -2.81 -4.60 -7.52
C VAL A 122 -3.46 -4.75 -6.15
N ALA A 123 -4.71 -4.31 -6.04
CA ALA A 123 -5.52 -4.43 -4.83
C ALA A 123 -6.81 -5.21 -5.10
N SER A 124 -7.42 -5.71 -4.02
CA SER A 124 -8.78 -6.23 -4.04
C SER A 124 -9.81 -5.12 -4.30
N SER A 125 -11.05 -5.50 -4.57
CA SER A 125 -12.18 -4.56 -4.62
C SER A 125 -12.41 -3.77 -3.33
N THR A 126 -11.94 -4.26 -2.19
CA THR A 126 -11.98 -3.57 -0.89
C THR A 126 -10.78 -2.66 -0.66
N GLY A 127 -9.85 -2.56 -1.62
CA GLY A 127 -8.64 -1.76 -1.50
C GLY A 127 -7.53 -2.41 -0.69
N THR A 128 -7.62 -3.69 -0.36
CA THR A 128 -6.53 -4.44 0.29
C THR A 128 -5.42 -4.70 -0.74
N CYS A 129 -4.17 -4.34 -0.43
CA CYS A 129 -3.05 -4.62 -1.33
C CYS A 129 -2.84 -6.12 -1.47
N LEU A 130 -2.68 -6.60 -2.70
CA LEU A 130 -2.41 -8.00 -3.03
C LEU A 130 -0.99 -8.18 -3.55
N SER A 131 -0.49 -7.23 -4.35
CA SER A 131 0.89 -7.22 -4.84
C SER A 131 1.30 -5.83 -5.31
N GLN A 132 2.61 -5.57 -5.32
CA GLN A 132 3.19 -4.40 -5.95
C GLN A 132 4.24 -4.82 -6.98
N PHE A 133 4.49 -3.98 -7.98
CA PHE A 133 5.50 -4.22 -8.99
C PHE A 133 6.09 -2.90 -9.51
N VAL A 134 7.35 -2.95 -9.95
CA VAL A 134 8.05 -1.82 -10.58
C VAL A 134 8.40 -2.20 -12.00
N ILE A 135 8.18 -1.28 -12.94
CA ILE A 135 8.64 -1.44 -14.32
C ILE A 135 10.15 -1.28 -14.34
N THR A 136 10.87 -2.36 -14.60
CA THR A 136 12.35 -2.38 -14.53
C THR A 136 13.02 -2.58 -15.87
N ASP A 137 12.26 -2.99 -16.88
CA ASP A 137 12.80 -3.36 -18.18
C ASP A 137 12.76 -2.20 -19.19
N ASP A 138 13.67 -2.28 -20.17
CA ASP A 138 13.74 -1.41 -21.34
C ASP A 138 12.81 -1.92 -22.45
N SER A 139 12.24 -3.12 -22.29
CA SER A 139 11.21 -3.63 -23.18
C SER A 139 9.97 -2.72 -23.13
N THR A 140 9.42 -2.44 -24.30
CA THR A 140 8.24 -1.58 -24.46
C THR A 140 6.96 -2.22 -23.91
N ARG A 141 7.05 -3.36 -23.22
CA ARG A 141 5.90 -4.16 -22.83
C ARG A 141 6.07 -4.80 -21.46
N ALA A 142 5.18 -4.46 -20.53
CA ALA A 142 4.98 -5.19 -19.30
C ALA A 142 3.68 -6.02 -19.36
N VAL A 143 3.71 -7.29 -18.96
CA VAL A 143 2.52 -8.16 -18.92
C VAL A 143 2.34 -8.73 -17.52
N ILE A 144 1.12 -8.61 -16.99
CA ILE A 144 0.73 -9.18 -15.70
C ILE A 144 -0.54 -10.01 -15.88
N THR A 145 -0.49 -11.27 -15.49
CA THR A 145 -1.65 -12.17 -15.49
C THR A 145 -1.95 -12.61 -14.08
N TYR A 146 -3.15 -12.35 -13.57
CA TYR A 146 -3.61 -12.73 -12.24
C TYR A 146 -4.60 -13.90 -12.35
N SER A 147 -4.28 -15.13 -11.92
CA SER A 147 -5.15 -16.31 -12.13
C SER A 147 -5.94 -16.78 -10.91
#